data_AF-A0A381Z3Y1-F1
#
_entry.id   AF-A0A381Z3Y1-F1
#
_cell.length_a   1.000
_cell.length_b   1.000
_cell.length_c   1.000
_cell.angle_alpha   90.00
_cell.angle_beta   90.00
_cell.angle_gamma   90.00
#
_symmetry.space_group_name_H-M   'P 1'
#
loop_
_entity.id
_entity.type
_entity.pdbx_description
1 polymer ?
#
loop_
_entity_poly.entity_id
_entity_poly.type
_entity_poly.pdbx_seq_one_letter_code
_entity_poly.pdbx_strand_id
1 'polypeptide(L)' 'MKSVCRKRPVIMLHTRRVVALFGQARLMREPDGRFQLEGGNRHDRLAAVEWTSMFLPEAVVSQRGQSTR' A
#
# COMPACT_ATOMS: atom_id res chain seq x y z
N MET A 1 39.88 -8.42 2.88
CA MET A 1 38.75 -7.53 2.48
C MET A 1 37.50 -8.09 3.14
N LYS A 2 36.88 -7.37 4.09
CA LYS A 2 35.75 -7.90 4.88
C LYS A 2 34.47 -7.86 4.03
N SER A 3 33.96 -9.03 3.67
CA SER A 3 32.68 -9.22 3.00
C SER A 3 31.55 -8.81 3.94
N VAL A 4 30.94 -7.66 3.66
CA VAL A 4 29.74 -7.21 4.38
C VAL A 4 28.59 -8.12 3.97
N CYS A 5 28.23 -9.06 4.85
CA CYS A 5 27.04 -9.86 4.71
C CYS A 5 25.83 -8.91 4.75
N ARG A 6 25.29 -8.55 3.57
CA ARG A 6 24.11 -7.68 3.48
C ARG A 6 22.94 -8.45 4.09
N LYS A 7 22.52 -8.05 5.30
CA LYS A 7 21.30 -8.58 5.93
C LYS A 7 20.18 -8.43 4.91
N ARG A 8 19.67 -9.57 4.42
CA ARG A 8 18.47 -9.60 3.57
C ARG A 8 17.38 -8.84 4.35
N PRO A 9 16.71 -7.84 3.77
CA PRO A 9 15.62 -7.18 4.47
C PRO A 9 14.58 -8.25 4.78
N VAL A 10 14.52 -8.66 6.04
CA VAL A 10 13.40 -9.46 6.55
C VAL A 10 12.19 -8.61 6.25
N ILE A 11 11.26 -9.15 5.47
CA ILE A 11 9.98 -8.50 5.19
C ILE A 11 9.40 -8.16 6.57
N MET A 12 9.47 -6.89 6.97
CA MET A 12 8.98 -6.43 8.27
C MET A 12 7.46 -6.43 8.17
N LEU A 13 6.87 -7.59 8.48
CA LEU A 13 5.43 -7.82 8.37
C LEU A 13 4.61 -6.91 9.29
N HIS A 14 5.24 -6.34 10.32
CA HIS A 14 4.63 -5.53 11.38
C HIS A 14 4.87 -4.01 11.21
N THR A 15 5.47 -3.55 10.11
CA THR A 15 5.68 -2.12 9.88
C THR A 15 4.74 -1.60 8.81
N ARG A 16 4.13 -0.44 9.08
CA ARG A 16 3.37 0.32 8.10
C ARG A 16 4.26 0.69 6.91
N ARG A 17 3.84 0.37 5.69
CA ARG A 17 4.66 0.58 4.49
C ARG A 17 3.85 0.88 3.25
N VAL A 18 4.47 1.58 2.30
CA VAL A 18 3.93 1.75 0.94
C VAL A 18 4.07 0.44 0.18
N VAL A 19 3.00 0.00 -0.47
CA VAL A 19 2.95 -1.18 -1.34
C VAL A 19 3.01 -0.77 -2.80
N ALA A 20 2.26 0.27 -3.18
CA ALA A 20 2.17 0.78 -4.53
C ALA A 20 1.81 2.27 -4.54
N LEU A 21 2.13 2.95 -5.64
CA LEU A 21 1.83 4.36 -5.89
C LEU A 21 1.01 4.50 -7.17
N PHE A 22 0.01 5.37 -7.13
CA PHE A 22 -0.88 5.67 -8.26
C PHE A 22 -1.03 7.19 -8.36
N GLY A 23 -0.17 7.84 -9.14
CA GLY A 23 -0.13 9.30 -9.16
C GLY A 23 0.12 9.87 -7.76
N GLN A 24 -0.86 10.60 -7.21
CA GLN A 24 -0.80 11.15 -5.85
C GLN A 24 -1.40 10.23 -4.77
N ALA A 25 -1.97 9.08 -5.14
CA ALA A 25 -2.46 8.06 -4.20
C ALA A 25 -1.38 7.06 -3.80
N ARG A 26 -1.43 6.61 -2.55
CA ARG A 26 -0.51 5.63 -1.98
C ARG A 26 -1.31 4.49 -1.38
N LEU A 27 -1.04 3.27 -1.82
CA LEU A 27 -1.56 2.07 -1.19
C LEU A 27 -0.63 1.69 -0.05
N MET A 28 -1.10 1.86 1.18
CA MET A 28 -0.39 1.53 2.41
C MET A 28 -0.81 0.15 2.88
N ARG A 29 0.13 -0.65 3.37
CA ARG A 29 -0.14 -1.83 4.19
C ARG A 29 0.14 -1.49 5.64
N GLU A 30 -0.88 -1.65 6.47
CA GLU A 30 -0.80 -1.45 7.91
C GLU A 30 -0.16 -2.66 8.60
N PRO A 31 0.36 -2.50 9.84
CA PRO A 31 0.93 -3.59 10.63
C PRO A 31 -0.02 -4.76 10.87
N ASP A 32 -1.32 -4.49 10.94
CA ASP A 32 -2.40 -5.47 11.13
C ASP A 32 -2.76 -6.24 9.84
N GLY A 33 -2.07 -5.95 8.74
CA GLY A 33 -2.29 -6.57 7.43
C GLY A 33 -3.38 -5.92 6.59
N ARG A 34 -4.09 -4.90 7.10
CA ARG A 34 -5.07 -4.15 6.32
C ARG A 34 -4.40 -3.25 5.30
N PHE A 35 -5.15 -2.91 4.26
CA PHE A 35 -4.71 -2.00 3.22
C PHE A 35 -5.48 -0.69 3.33
N GLN A 36 -4.76 0.42 3.19
CA GLN A 36 -5.34 1.75 3.27
C GLN A 36 -4.87 2.59 2.09
N LEU A 37 -5.82 3.21 1.41
CA LEU A 37 -5.53 4.11 0.32
C LEU A 37 -5.49 5.55 0.85
N GLU A 38 -4.37 6.23 0.67
CA GLU A 38 -4.14 7.59 1.14
C GLU A 38 -3.84 8.55 -0.02
N GLY A 39 -4.48 9.72 0.00
CA GLY A 39 -4.26 10.77 -0.99
C GLY A 39 -4.87 10.49 -2.37
N GLY A 40 -4.31 11.11 -3.40
CA GLY A 40 -4.77 10.99 -4.78
C GLY A 40 -5.97 11.83 -5.14
N ASN A 41 -6.15 12.05 -6.44
CA ASN A 41 -7.43 12.48 -7.00
C ASN A 41 -8.35 11.26 -7.23
N ARG A 42 -9.54 11.47 -7.82
CA ARG A 42 -10.49 10.38 -8.09
C ARG A 42 -9.92 9.30 -9.02
N HIS A 43 -9.17 9.68 -10.06
CA HIS A 43 -8.57 8.76 -11.04
C HIS A 43 -7.47 7.93 -10.40
N ASP A 44 -6.58 8.56 -9.64
CA ASP A 44 -5.52 7.89 -8.88
C ASP A 44 -6.10 6.80 -7.98
N ARG A 45 -7.21 7.09 -7.30
CA ARG A 45 -7.87 6.14 -6.42
C ARG A 45 -8.54 5.01 -7.17
N LEU A 46 -9.18 5.29 -8.30
CA LEU A 46 -9.78 4.25 -9.15
C LEU A 46 -8.71 3.28 -9.65
N ALA A 47 -7.60 3.79 -10.17
CA ALA A 47 -6.47 2.96 -10.61
C ALA A 47 -5.93 2.07 -9.48
N ALA A 48 -5.86 2.60 -8.25
CA ALA A 48 -5.45 1.82 -7.09
C ALA A 48 -6.43 0.69 -6.75
N VAL A 49 -7.74 0.96 -6.83
CA VAL A 49 -8.79 -0.04 -6.57
C VAL A 49 -8.74 -1.14 -7.63
N GLU A 50 -8.70 -0.78 -8.91
CA GLU A 50 -8.60 -1.73 -10.02
C GLU A 50 -7.37 -2.64 -9.89
N TRP A 51 -6.21 -2.03 -9.64
CA TRP A 51 -4.98 -2.78 -9.41
C TRP A 51 -5.10 -3.71 -8.20
N THR A 52 -5.69 -3.25 -7.09
CA THR A 52 -5.89 -4.10 -5.90
C THR A 52 -6.79 -5.30 -6.23
N SER A 53 -7.88 -5.10 -6.97
CA SER A 53 -8.76 -6.19 -7.39
C SER A 53 -8.07 -7.22 -8.28
N MET A 54 -7.06 -6.82 -9.08
CA MET A 54 -6.31 -7.73 -9.95
C MET A 54 -5.20 -8.48 -9.22
N PHE A 55 -4.50 -7.83 -8.28
CA PHE A 55 -3.25 -8.35 -7.72
C PHE A 55 -3.31 -8.69 -6.23
N LEU A 56 -4.35 -8.26 -5.51
CA LEU A 56 -4.54 -8.47 -4.08
C LEU A 56 -6.02 -8.77 -3.77
N PRO A 57 -6.58 -9.88 -4.27
CA PRO A 57 -8.02 -10.18 -4.15
C PRO A 57 -8.50 -10.31 -2.69
N GLU A 58 -7.62 -10.74 -1.78
CA GLU A 58 -7.90 -10.89 -0.34
C GLU A 58 -7.78 -9.57 0.44
N ALA A 59 -7.34 -8.48 -0.20
CA ALA A 59 -7.10 -7.22 0.49
C ALA A 59 -8.40 -6.45 0.74
N VAL A 60 -8.71 -6.23 2.03
CA VAL A 60 -9.73 -5.25 2.43
C VAL A 60 -9.12 -3.86 2.39
N VAL A 61 -9.41 -3.10 1.33
CA VAL A 61 -8.92 -1.73 1.15
C VAL A 61 -9.89 -0.73 1.76
N SER A 62 -9.43 0.01 2.77
CA SER A 62 -10.16 1.14 3.34
C SER A 62 -9.75 2.44 2.64
N GLN A 63 -10.73 3.21 2.15
CA GLN A 63 -10.47 4.53 1.57
C GLN A 63 -10.53 5.60 2.67
N ARG A 64 -9.36 6.07 3.12
CA ARG A 64 -9.29 7.14 4.12
C ARG A 64 -9.53 8.49 3.43
N GLY A 65 -10.79 8.87 3.26
CA GLY A 65 -11.16 10.12 2.59
C GLY A 65 -12.56 10.20 1.98
N GLN A 66 -13.42 9.20 2.17
CA GLN A 66 -14.85 9.36 1.84
C GLN A 66 -15.54 10.22 2.91
N SER A 67 -15.20 11.51 2.95
CA SER A 67 -16.09 12.55 3.47
C SER A 67 -16.44 13.45 2.31
N THR A 68 -17.28 12.95 1.42
CA THR A 68 -18.13 13.79 0.58
C THR A 68 -19.41 14.01 1.37
N ARG A 69 -19.46 15.11 2.12
CA ARG A 69 -20.74 15.79 2.39
C ARG A 69 -21.22 16.42 1.09
#